data_AF-A0A8S1CSM0-F1
#
_entry.id   AF-A0A8S1CSM0-F1
#
_cell.length_a   1.000
_cell.length_b   1.000
_cell.length_c   1.000
_cell.angle_alpha   90.00
_cell.angle_beta   90.00
_cell.angle_gamma   90.00
#
_symmetry.space_group_name_H-M   'P 1'
#
loop_
_entity.id
_entity.type
_entity.pdbx_description
1 polymer ?
#
loop_
_entity_poly.entity_id
_entity_poly.type
_entity_poly.pdbx_seq_one_letter_code
_entity_poly.pdbx_strand_id
1 'polypeptide(L)'
;MILSRAKPASGPSTSQSAQVRRQLPNLEDFLKIRDYTGALCLLEFNNSSGKGSVDVDMWIGFCAFHLGDYKKACQMYEAIMKKQTKPAEASTFLACCYFYLGMYPESDKLLQNAPESRLKNRLLFHLAHKFGDEKKLMEQHQQLEDVLEDQLSLAAIHYLRSHYQEAIDVYKKILLDNRDYLALNVYVALCYYKLDYYDVSQEVLAVYLQQYPDSAIALNLKACNHFRLYNGRAAENELKPLLEQSGNSFGHDLIKHNLVVFRGGEGALQVLPPLVDVIPEARLNLVIYYLRQEEVQEAYALIKDLEPAVPQEYILKGVVNAALGQELGSVKNAL
;
A
#
# COMPACT_ATOMS: atom_id res chain seq x y z
N MET A 1 13.79 -6.31 -63.46
CA MET A 1 15.25 -6.18 -63.64
C MET A 1 15.89 -7.40 -63.01
N ILE A 2 16.45 -8.26 -63.86
CA ILE A 2 17.23 -9.45 -63.52
C ILE A 2 18.38 -9.04 -62.60
N LEU A 3 18.71 -9.86 -61.59
CA LEU A 3 20.10 -10.25 -61.30
C LEU A 3 20.16 -11.31 -60.19
N SER A 4 20.50 -12.52 -60.63
CA SER A 4 21.10 -13.57 -59.83
C SER A 4 22.34 -13.07 -59.10
N ARG A 5 22.60 -13.55 -57.89
CA ARG A 5 23.96 -13.58 -57.34
C ARG A 5 24.26 -14.91 -56.68
N ALA A 6 25.32 -15.52 -57.21
CA ALA A 6 25.93 -16.76 -56.80
C ALA A 6 26.40 -16.71 -55.34
N LYS A 7 26.40 -17.90 -54.71
CA LYS A 7 27.12 -18.17 -53.46
C LYS A 7 28.63 -17.94 -53.65
N PRO A 8 29.31 -17.35 -52.66
CA PRO A 8 30.69 -17.66 -52.38
C PRO A 8 30.83 -18.53 -51.11
N ALA A 9 31.68 -19.54 -51.29
CA ALA A 9 32.34 -20.45 -50.36
C ALA A 9 32.26 -20.19 -48.85
N SER A 10 31.88 -21.26 -48.15
CA SER A 10 32.14 -21.54 -46.74
C SER A 10 33.64 -21.45 -46.43
N GLY A 11 34.03 -20.49 -45.58
CA GLY A 11 35.28 -20.53 -44.83
C GLY A 11 34.98 -20.88 -43.36
N PRO A 12 35.85 -21.62 -42.65
CA PRO A 12 35.59 -22.03 -41.28
C PRO A 12 35.88 -20.85 -40.34
N SER A 13 34.88 -20.00 -40.09
CA SER A 13 34.91 -19.14 -38.91
C SER A 13 34.47 -19.98 -37.72
N THR A 14 35.45 -20.51 -36.99
CA THR A 14 35.28 -20.99 -35.62
C THR A 14 34.86 -19.83 -34.71
N SER A 15 33.59 -19.46 -34.77
CA SER A 15 32.91 -18.82 -33.65
C SER A 15 32.27 -19.94 -32.84
N GLN A 16 33.02 -20.45 -31.86
CA GLN A 16 32.41 -21.16 -30.74
C GLN A 16 31.52 -20.13 -30.00
N SER A 17 30.30 -19.93 -30.50
CA SER A 17 29.23 -19.41 -29.67
C SER A 17 28.96 -20.49 -28.64
N ALA A 18 29.60 -20.38 -27.48
CA ALA A 18 29.19 -21.11 -26.30
C ALA A 18 27.69 -20.80 -26.11
N GLN A 19 26.82 -21.72 -26.52
CA GLN A 19 25.45 -21.77 -26.05
C GLN A 19 25.57 -21.98 -24.55
N VAL A 20 25.63 -20.88 -23.79
CA VAL A 20 25.30 -20.90 -22.37
C VAL A 20 23.87 -21.42 -22.34
N ARG A 21 23.69 -22.71 -22.07
CA ARG A 21 22.39 -23.26 -21.66
C ARG A 21 22.00 -22.44 -20.44
N ARG A 22 21.16 -21.42 -20.64
CA ARG A 22 20.52 -20.72 -19.52
C ARG A 22 19.76 -21.79 -18.76
N GLN A 23 20.29 -22.18 -17.60
CA GLN A 23 19.56 -23.05 -16.70
C GLN A 23 18.23 -22.38 -16.41
N LEU A 24 17.15 -23.15 -16.47
CA LEU A 24 15.82 -22.65 -16.11
C LEU A 24 15.90 -22.15 -14.66
N PRO A 25 15.48 -20.90 -14.37
CA PRO A 25 15.48 -20.39 -13.02
C PRO A 25 14.67 -21.30 -12.10
N ASN A 26 15.18 -21.55 -10.90
CA ASN A 26 14.45 -22.28 -9.88
C ASN A 26 13.63 -21.32 -9.01
N LEU A 27 12.85 -21.86 -8.05
CA LEU A 27 12.02 -21.05 -7.16
C LEU A 27 12.84 -20.03 -6.36
N GLU A 28 14.00 -20.43 -5.84
CA GLU A 28 14.85 -19.58 -5.01
C GLU A 28 15.41 -18.39 -5.80
N ASP A 29 15.73 -18.59 -7.08
CA ASP A 29 16.19 -17.52 -7.98
C ASP A 29 15.14 -16.42 -8.12
N PHE A 30 13.86 -16.79 -8.29
CA PHE A 30 12.74 -15.85 -8.33
C PHE A 30 12.53 -15.14 -6.98
N LEU A 31 12.57 -15.88 -5.88
CA LEU A 31 12.36 -15.31 -4.53
C LEU A 31 13.46 -14.31 -4.14
N LYS A 32 14.73 -14.58 -4.47
CA LYS A 32 15.86 -13.68 -4.18
C LYS A 32 15.70 -12.31 -4.83
N ILE A 33 15.17 -12.27 -6.06
CA ILE A 33 14.90 -11.03 -6.79
C ILE A 33 13.48 -10.50 -6.54
N ARG A 34 12.71 -11.15 -5.67
CA ARG A 34 11.31 -10.84 -5.34
C ARG A 34 10.37 -10.86 -6.55
N ASP A 35 10.68 -11.66 -7.56
CA ASP A 35 9.79 -11.92 -8.69
C ASP A 35 8.73 -12.96 -8.30
N TYR A 36 7.77 -12.51 -7.49
CA TYR A 36 6.68 -13.37 -7.01
C TYR A 36 5.73 -13.81 -8.13
N THR A 37 5.66 -13.06 -9.24
CA THR A 37 4.85 -13.45 -10.40
C THR A 37 5.48 -14.63 -11.13
N GLY A 38 6.80 -14.59 -11.37
CA GLY A 38 7.56 -15.70 -11.93
C GLY A 38 7.53 -16.92 -11.00
N ALA A 39 7.76 -16.72 -9.70
CA ALA A 39 7.67 -17.78 -8.69
C ALA A 39 6.28 -18.46 -8.68
N LEU A 40 5.21 -17.67 -8.65
CA LEU A 40 3.83 -18.18 -8.65
C LEU A 40 3.53 -19.00 -9.92
N CYS A 41 3.93 -18.51 -11.09
CA CYS A 41 3.74 -19.23 -12.35
C CYS A 41 4.45 -20.59 -12.35
N LEU A 42 5.71 -20.63 -11.89
CA LEU A 42 6.48 -21.87 -11.75
C LEU A 42 5.80 -22.86 -10.78
N LEU A 43 5.34 -22.37 -9.64
CA LEU A 43 4.68 -23.18 -8.61
C LEU A 43 3.36 -23.77 -9.10
N GLU A 44 2.53 -22.98 -9.76
CA GLU A 44 1.25 -23.45 -10.32
C GLU A 44 1.46 -24.50 -11.40
N PHE A 45 2.43 -24.28 -12.30
CA PHE A 45 2.79 -25.26 -13.33
C PHE A 45 3.25 -26.59 -12.71
N ASN A 46 4.09 -26.54 -11.67
CA ASN A 46 4.54 -27.73 -10.96
C ASN A 46 3.37 -28.45 -10.27
N ASN A 47 2.43 -27.70 -9.67
CA ASN A 47 1.25 -28.25 -9.01
C ASN A 47 0.34 -28.98 -10.01
N SER A 48 0.06 -28.36 -11.16
CA SER A 48 -0.73 -28.97 -12.25
C SER A 48 -0.05 -30.18 -12.90
N SER A 49 1.29 -30.26 -12.83
CA SER A 49 2.09 -31.37 -13.37
C SER A 49 2.21 -32.56 -12.40
N GLY A 50 1.40 -32.61 -11.34
CA GLY A 50 1.38 -33.71 -10.37
C GLY A 50 2.51 -33.67 -9.32
N LYS A 51 3.27 -32.57 -9.25
CA LYS A 51 4.28 -32.33 -8.19
C LYS A 51 3.72 -31.49 -7.03
N GLY A 52 2.40 -31.53 -6.83
CA GLY A 52 1.73 -30.83 -5.74
C GLY A 52 2.14 -31.38 -4.37
N SER A 53 2.43 -30.48 -3.44
CA SER A 53 2.68 -30.81 -2.03
C SER A 53 2.14 -29.69 -1.15
N VAL A 54 2.00 -29.96 0.15
CA VAL A 54 1.62 -28.93 1.12
C VAL A 54 2.63 -27.78 1.12
N ASP A 55 3.91 -28.07 0.92
CA ASP A 55 4.97 -27.04 0.85
C ASP A 55 4.83 -26.17 -0.41
N VAL A 56 4.50 -26.78 -1.56
CA VAL A 56 4.22 -26.03 -2.79
C VAL A 56 3.00 -25.12 -2.58
N ASP A 57 1.93 -25.62 -1.97
CA ASP A 57 0.73 -24.84 -1.68
C ASP A 57 1.05 -23.65 -0.73
N MET A 58 1.93 -23.86 0.26
CA MET A 58 2.40 -22.78 1.15
C MET A 58 3.12 -21.68 0.36
N TRP A 59 4.00 -22.05 -0.58
CA TRP A 59 4.69 -21.08 -1.43
C TRP A 59 3.76 -20.36 -2.41
N ILE A 60 2.72 -21.02 -2.93
CA ILE A 60 1.68 -20.38 -3.74
C ILE A 60 0.94 -19.33 -2.90
N GLY A 61 0.54 -19.69 -1.68
CA GLY A 61 -0.07 -18.75 -0.73
C GLY A 61 0.84 -17.56 -0.42
N PHE A 62 2.12 -17.81 -0.19
CA PHE A 62 3.13 -16.79 0.07
C PHE A 62 3.30 -15.82 -1.12
N CYS A 63 3.49 -16.34 -2.33
CA CYS A 63 3.65 -15.51 -3.53
C CYS A 63 2.36 -14.71 -3.82
N ALA A 64 1.19 -15.32 -3.69
CA ALA A 64 -0.09 -14.63 -3.86
C ALA A 64 -0.24 -13.47 -2.85
N PHE A 65 0.13 -13.69 -1.58
CA PHE A 65 0.10 -12.66 -0.55
C PHE A 65 1.02 -11.49 -0.88
N HIS A 66 2.27 -11.77 -1.31
CA HIS A 66 3.24 -10.73 -1.66
C HIS A 66 2.92 -9.98 -2.96
N LEU A 67 2.08 -10.55 -3.83
CA LEU A 67 1.50 -9.86 -4.99
C LEU A 67 0.27 -9.02 -4.64
N GLY A 68 -0.18 -9.04 -3.38
CA GLY A 68 -1.38 -8.34 -2.93
C GLY A 68 -2.70 -9.08 -3.23
N ASP A 69 -2.65 -10.31 -3.77
CA ASP A 69 -3.83 -11.16 -3.95
C ASP A 69 -4.14 -11.91 -2.65
N TYR A 70 -4.55 -11.15 -1.64
CA TYR A 70 -4.86 -11.66 -0.30
C TYR A 70 -6.01 -12.67 -0.32
N LYS A 71 -6.95 -12.53 -1.27
CA LYS A 71 -8.08 -13.45 -1.41
C LYS A 71 -7.62 -14.84 -1.85
N LYS A 72 -6.77 -14.91 -2.88
CA LYS A 72 -6.17 -16.17 -3.32
C LYS A 72 -5.29 -16.77 -2.22
N ALA A 73 -4.45 -15.96 -1.58
CA ALA A 73 -3.61 -16.42 -0.47
C ALA A 73 -4.46 -17.01 0.68
N CYS A 74 -5.56 -16.33 1.04
CA CYS A 74 -6.52 -16.80 2.03
C CYS A 74 -7.10 -18.18 1.66
N GLN A 75 -7.60 -18.33 0.43
CA GLN A 75 -8.18 -19.59 -0.06
C GLN A 75 -7.17 -20.74 -0.01
N MET A 76 -5.90 -20.47 -0.38
CA MET A 76 -4.83 -21.46 -0.32
C MET A 76 -4.57 -21.91 1.12
N TYR A 77 -4.42 -20.98 2.06
CA TYR A 77 -4.18 -21.34 3.45
C TYR A 77 -5.40 -21.98 4.12
N GLU A 78 -6.63 -21.58 3.81
CA GLU A 78 -7.84 -22.27 4.26
C GLU A 78 -7.90 -23.72 3.78
N ALA A 79 -7.49 -23.99 2.54
CA ALA A 79 -7.39 -25.35 2.01
C ALA A 79 -6.32 -26.17 2.73
N ILE A 80 -5.16 -25.58 3.04
CA ILE A 80 -4.09 -26.21 3.83
C ILE A 80 -4.59 -26.54 5.25
N MET A 81 -5.33 -25.63 5.88
CA MET A 81 -5.85 -25.79 7.25
C MET A 81 -6.84 -26.95 7.40
N LYS A 82 -7.44 -27.43 6.30
CA LYS A 82 -8.35 -28.59 6.25
C LYS A 82 -7.62 -29.94 6.09
N LYS A 83 -6.31 -29.95 5.82
CA LYS A 83 -5.52 -31.19 5.67
C LYS A 83 -5.20 -31.81 7.04
N GLN A 84 -5.06 -33.14 7.10
CA GLN A 84 -4.73 -33.85 8.35
C GLN A 84 -3.37 -33.43 8.91
N THR A 85 -2.37 -33.30 8.04
CA THR A 85 -1.05 -32.78 8.37
C THR A 85 -0.94 -31.38 7.78
N LYS A 86 -0.86 -30.38 8.65
CA LYS A 86 -0.75 -28.97 8.28
C LYS A 86 0.48 -28.34 8.95
N PRO A 87 1.21 -27.44 8.27
CA PRO A 87 2.31 -26.70 8.87
C PRO A 87 1.81 -25.84 10.04
N ALA A 88 2.65 -25.69 11.06
CA ALA A 88 2.29 -24.96 12.28
C ALA A 88 2.00 -23.47 11.97
N GLU A 89 2.80 -22.91 11.05
CA GLU A 89 2.80 -21.52 10.62
C GLU A 89 1.61 -21.15 9.73
N ALA A 90 0.95 -22.13 9.10
CA ALA A 90 -0.18 -21.91 8.19
C ALA A 90 -1.32 -21.13 8.85
N SER A 91 -1.53 -21.32 10.16
CA SER A 91 -2.51 -20.58 10.96
C SER A 91 -2.17 -19.09 11.06
N THR A 92 -0.89 -18.75 11.23
CA THR A 92 -0.42 -17.36 11.31
C THR A 92 -0.48 -16.69 9.95
N PHE A 93 -0.12 -17.40 8.87
CA PHE A 93 -0.22 -16.87 7.51
C PHE A 93 -1.67 -16.64 7.06
N LEU A 94 -2.59 -17.54 7.42
CA LEU A 94 -4.02 -17.32 7.20
C LEU A 94 -4.52 -16.10 7.98
N ALA A 95 -4.08 -15.91 9.22
CA ALA A 95 -4.42 -14.73 10.00
C ALA A 95 -3.90 -13.44 9.34
N CYS A 96 -2.68 -13.45 8.76
CA CYS A 96 -2.21 -12.31 7.95
C CYS A 96 -3.17 -12.02 6.78
N CYS A 97 -3.65 -13.04 6.07
CA CYS A 97 -4.65 -12.84 5.01
C CYS A 97 -5.94 -12.21 5.54
N TYR A 98 -6.49 -12.71 6.64
CA TYR A 98 -7.68 -12.14 7.27
C TYR A 98 -7.47 -10.67 7.67
N PHE A 99 -6.33 -10.34 8.25
CA PHE A 99 -5.99 -8.95 8.59
C PHE A 99 -6.02 -8.03 7.36
N TYR A 100 -5.36 -8.41 6.26
CA TYR A 100 -5.32 -7.59 5.03
C TYR A 100 -6.67 -7.56 4.28
N LEU A 101 -7.55 -8.53 4.53
CA LEU A 101 -8.94 -8.54 4.04
C LEU A 101 -9.90 -7.77 4.97
N GLY A 102 -9.42 -7.19 6.07
CA GLY A 102 -10.24 -6.46 7.04
C GLY A 102 -11.05 -7.34 8.00
N MET A 103 -10.84 -8.66 7.96
CA MET A 103 -11.46 -9.65 8.84
C MET A 103 -10.71 -9.73 10.17
N TYR A 104 -10.64 -8.60 10.89
CA TYR A 104 -9.85 -8.48 12.11
C TYR A 104 -10.32 -9.43 13.23
N PRO A 105 -11.62 -9.60 13.52
CA PRO A 105 -12.08 -10.53 14.54
C PRO A 105 -11.71 -12.00 14.25
N GLU A 106 -11.83 -12.43 13.00
CA GLU A 106 -11.45 -13.76 12.54
C GLU A 106 -9.95 -13.98 12.66
N SER A 107 -9.15 -12.97 12.29
CA SER A 107 -7.70 -12.97 12.47
C SER A 107 -7.33 -13.14 13.94
N ASP A 108 -7.90 -12.36 14.87
CA ASP A 108 -7.59 -12.45 16.29
C ASP A 108 -7.97 -13.83 16.86
N LYS A 109 -9.17 -14.31 16.55
CA LYS A 109 -9.66 -15.62 16.98
C LYS A 109 -8.76 -16.77 16.51
N LEU A 110 -8.26 -16.69 15.27
CA LEU A 110 -7.37 -17.70 14.72
C LEU A 110 -6.02 -17.70 15.47
N LEU A 111 -5.50 -16.52 15.80
CA LEU A 111 -4.22 -16.37 16.50
C LEU A 111 -4.25 -16.88 17.95
N GLN A 112 -5.42 -16.89 18.61
CA GLN A 112 -5.55 -17.47 19.96
C GLN A 112 -5.07 -18.92 20.03
N ASN A 113 -5.20 -19.67 18.94
CA ASN A 113 -4.80 -21.08 18.85
C ASN A 113 -3.55 -21.30 17.98
N ALA A 114 -2.98 -20.24 17.41
CA ALA A 114 -1.78 -20.33 16.59
C ALA A 114 -0.52 -20.50 17.49
N PRO A 115 0.50 -21.23 17.03
CA PRO A 115 1.78 -21.34 17.73
C PRO A 115 2.42 -19.97 17.99
N GLU A 116 3.13 -19.84 19.11
CA GLU A 116 3.89 -18.63 19.39
C GLU A 116 4.98 -18.38 18.34
N SER A 117 5.05 -17.14 17.85
CA SER A 117 6.07 -16.70 16.91
C SER A 117 6.17 -15.18 16.92
N ARG A 118 7.32 -14.63 16.50
CA ARG A 118 7.48 -13.18 16.37
C ARG A 118 6.46 -12.57 15.40
N LEU A 119 6.11 -13.29 14.33
CA LEU A 119 5.08 -12.85 13.38
C LEU A 119 3.69 -12.78 14.03
N LYS A 120 3.34 -13.77 14.87
CA LYS A 120 2.11 -13.74 15.67
C LYS A 120 2.09 -12.53 16.58
N ASN A 121 3.18 -12.25 17.32
CA ASN A 121 3.27 -11.08 18.19
C ASN A 121 3.06 -9.77 17.42
N ARG A 122 3.76 -9.56 16.29
CA ARG A 122 3.58 -8.39 15.43
C ARG A 122 2.14 -8.25 14.93
N LEU A 123 1.51 -9.35 14.51
CA LEU A 123 0.12 -9.31 14.04
C LEU A 123 -0.87 -8.96 15.16
N LEU A 124 -0.68 -9.52 16.37
CA LEU A 124 -1.45 -9.16 17.55
C LEU A 124 -1.23 -7.70 17.97
N PHE A 125 -0.02 -7.18 17.81
CA PHE A 125 0.30 -5.77 18.06
C PHE A 125 -0.48 -4.85 17.12
N HIS A 126 -0.53 -5.17 15.82
CA HIS A 126 -1.34 -4.42 14.86
C HIS A 126 -2.86 -4.59 15.08
N LEU A 127 -3.33 -5.77 15.47
CA LEU A 127 -4.74 -6.00 15.80
C LEU A 127 -5.16 -5.22 17.05
N ALA A 128 -4.33 -5.17 18.09
CA ALA A 128 -4.60 -4.41 19.31
C ALA A 128 -4.82 -2.92 18.99
N HIS A 129 -3.98 -2.34 18.12
CA HIS A 129 -4.21 -0.99 17.61
C HIS A 129 -5.54 -0.88 16.86
N LYS A 130 -5.86 -1.83 15.96
CA LYS A 130 -7.12 -1.79 15.19
C LYS A 130 -8.36 -1.86 16.08
N PHE A 131 -8.28 -2.54 17.22
CA PHE A 131 -9.37 -2.62 18.20
C PHE A 131 -9.36 -1.48 19.23
N GLY A 132 -8.34 -0.62 19.25
CA GLY A 132 -8.17 0.38 20.31
C GLY A 132 -7.88 -0.21 21.69
N ASP A 133 -7.37 -1.45 21.76
CA ASP A 133 -7.02 -2.12 23.01
C ASP A 133 -5.60 -1.73 23.45
N GLU A 134 -5.50 -0.60 24.16
CA GLU A 134 -4.24 -0.06 24.65
C GLU A 134 -3.51 -1.02 25.60
N LYS A 135 -4.25 -1.84 26.37
CA LYS A 135 -3.63 -2.80 27.29
C LYS A 135 -2.91 -3.88 26.50
N LYS A 136 -3.60 -4.53 25.56
CA LYS A 136 -3.01 -5.58 24.70
C LYS A 136 -1.91 -5.02 23.82
N LEU A 137 -2.04 -3.78 23.35
CA LEU A 137 -1.03 -3.08 22.58
C LEU A 137 0.29 -2.98 23.35
N MET A 138 0.22 -2.55 24.62
CA MET A 138 1.40 -2.44 25.48
C MET A 138 1.99 -3.82 25.84
N GLU A 139 1.16 -4.84 26.04
CA GLU A 139 1.61 -6.21 26.28
C GLU A 139 2.39 -6.79 25.09
N GLN A 140 1.93 -6.57 23.86
CA GLN A 140 2.64 -7.05 22.66
C GLN A 140 3.90 -6.21 22.36
N HIS A 141 3.86 -4.91 22.65
CA HIS A 141 5.01 -4.02 22.51
C HIS A 141 6.21 -4.50 23.36
N GLN A 142 5.96 -4.94 24.60
CA GLN A 142 7.01 -5.46 25.49
C GLN A 142 7.67 -6.76 24.99
N GLN A 143 7.02 -7.46 24.07
CA GLN A 143 7.51 -8.70 23.47
C GLN A 143 8.25 -8.47 22.14
N LEU A 144 8.32 -7.23 21.66
CA LEU A 144 9.14 -6.91 20.48
C LEU A 144 10.62 -7.00 20.83
N GLU A 145 11.40 -7.58 19.91
CA GLU A 145 12.83 -7.74 20.04
C GLU A 145 13.60 -6.74 19.16
N ASP A 146 14.91 -6.62 19.36
CA ASP A 146 15.80 -5.77 18.55
C ASP A 146 16.15 -6.44 17.20
N VAL A 147 15.12 -6.77 16.42
CA VAL A 147 15.21 -7.33 15.07
C VAL A 147 14.49 -6.44 14.07
N LEU A 148 14.94 -6.48 12.81
CA LEU A 148 14.46 -5.58 11.76
C LEU A 148 12.94 -5.57 11.64
N GLU A 149 12.29 -6.74 11.57
CA GLU A 149 10.85 -6.84 11.35
C GLU A 149 10.04 -6.24 12.51
N ASP A 150 10.52 -6.39 13.75
CA ASP A 150 9.86 -5.87 14.94
C ASP A 150 10.02 -4.34 15.02
N GLN A 151 11.21 -3.82 14.70
CA GLN A 151 11.45 -2.37 14.60
C GLN A 151 10.58 -1.74 13.50
N LEU A 152 10.42 -2.40 12.34
CA LEU A 152 9.56 -1.91 11.27
C LEU A 152 8.08 -1.91 11.68
N SER A 153 7.62 -2.95 12.39
CA SER A 153 6.27 -2.97 12.96
C SER A 153 6.04 -1.88 14.01
N LEU A 154 7.04 -1.61 14.86
CA LEU A 154 7.00 -0.51 15.84
C LEU A 154 6.88 0.85 15.14
N ALA A 155 7.72 1.12 14.13
CA ALA A 155 7.67 2.36 13.37
C ALA A 155 6.31 2.54 12.66
N ALA A 156 5.74 1.46 12.12
CA ALA A 156 4.42 1.49 11.51
C ALA A 156 3.31 1.85 12.52
N ILE A 157 3.37 1.34 13.76
CA ILE A 157 2.42 1.71 14.82
C ILE A 157 2.62 3.16 15.27
N HIS A 158 3.86 3.64 15.39
CA HIS A 158 4.12 5.06 15.63
C HIS A 158 3.47 5.94 14.55
N TYR A 159 3.67 5.60 13.28
CA TYR A 159 3.03 6.31 12.17
C TYR A 159 1.50 6.31 12.27
N LEU A 160 0.89 5.15 12.52
CA LEU A 160 -0.57 5.01 12.62
C LEU A 160 -1.16 5.80 13.80
N ARG A 161 -0.40 5.98 14.88
CA ARG A 161 -0.78 6.79 16.05
C ARG A 161 -0.40 8.27 15.92
N SER A 162 0.03 8.71 14.73
CA SER A 162 0.53 10.07 14.47
C SER A 162 1.77 10.48 15.27
N HIS A 163 2.51 9.51 15.81
CA HIS A 163 3.83 9.68 16.42
C HIS A 163 4.92 9.69 15.33
N TYR A 164 4.83 10.65 14.41
CA TYR A 164 5.63 10.65 13.19
C TYR A 164 7.13 10.84 13.45
N GLN A 165 7.50 11.59 14.50
CA GLN A 165 8.91 11.81 14.84
C GLN A 165 9.56 10.50 15.33
N GLU A 166 8.86 9.75 16.17
CA GLU A 166 9.31 8.46 16.67
C GLU A 166 9.44 7.44 15.54
N ALA A 167 8.51 7.43 14.58
CA ALA A 167 8.62 6.60 13.38
C ALA A 167 9.87 6.98 12.54
N ILE A 168 10.13 8.28 12.34
CA ILE A 168 11.32 8.77 11.64
C ILE A 168 12.60 8.29 12.32
N ASP A 169 12.67 8.39 13.65
CA ASP A 169 13.86 8.02 14.41
C ASP A 169 14.18 6.54 14.26
N VAL A 170 13.16 5.67 14.30
CA VAL A 170 13.33 4.23 14.06
C VAL A 170 13.80 3.96 12.62
N TYR A 171 13.15 4.54 11.61
CA TYR A 171 13.54 4.32 10.21
C TYR A 171 14.96 4.82 9.91
N LYS A 172 15.34 5.99 10.44
CA LYS A 172 16.69 6.53 10.29
C LYS A 172 17.73 5.66 10.99
N LYS A 173 17.43 5.14 12.19
CA LYS A 173 18.31 4.19 12.89
C LYS A 173 18.58 2.96 12.02
N ILE A 174 17.54 2.36 11.42
CA ILE A 174 17.69 1.20 10.52
C ILE A 174 18.54 1.55 9.30
N LEU A 175 18.34 2.73 8.71
CA LEU A 175 19.08 3.21 7.53
C LEU A 175 20.57 3.46 7.81
N LEU A 176 20.96 3.77 9.05
CA LEU A 176 22.38 3.93 9.41
C LEU A 176 23.15 2.62 9.21
N ASP A 177 22.53 1.50 9.60
CA ASP A 177 23.13 0.16 9.51
C ASP A 177 22.87 -0.50 8.14
N ASN A 178 21.79 -0.12 7.45
CA ASN A 178 21.33 -0.76 6.20
C ASN A 178 21.06 0.28 5.10
N ARG A 179 22.12 0.89 4.58
CA ARG A 179 22.01 1.97 3.58
C ARG A 179 21.30 1.57 2.29
N ASP A 180 21.29 0.28 1.97
CA ASP A 180 20.66 -0.26 0.76
C ASP A 180 19.14 -0.40 0.90
N TYR A 181 18.56 -0.16 2.08
CA TYR A 181 17.11 -0.21 2.32
C TYR A 181 16.43 1.07 1.87
N LEU A 182 16.61 1.41 0.59
CA LEU A 182 16.19 2.67 -0.02
C LEU A 182 14.69 2.95 0.17
N ALA A 183 13.84 1.92 0.21
CA ALA A 183 12.41 2.06 0.43
C ALA A 183 12.06 2.78 1.76
N LEU A 184 12.92 2.70 2.78
CA LEU A 184 12.73 3.43 4.04
C LEU A 184 12.74 4.94 3.86
N ASN A 185 13.42 5.47 2.82
CA ASN A 185 13.32 6.90 2.50
C ASN A 185 11.89 7.30 2.12
N VAL A 186 11.11 6.43 1.47
CA VAL A 186 9.69 6.72 1.18
C VAL A 186 8.88 6.83 2.47
N TYR A 187 9.11 5.94 3.45
CA TYR A 187 8.43 5.99 4.74
C TYR A 187 8.83 7.21 5.58
N VAL A 188 10.12 7.58 5.58
CA VAL A 188 10.60 8.81 6.22
C VAL A 188 9.98 10.04 5.55
N ALA A 189 9.93 10.07 4.21
CA ALA A 189 9.29 11.15 3.46
C ALA A 189 7.78 11.25 3.76
N LEU A 190 7.07 10.13 3.91
CA LEU A 190 5.66 10.12 4.33
C LEU A 190 5.47 10.75 5.71
N CYS A 191 6.35 10.43 6.67
CA CYS A 191 6.31 11.04 7.99
C CYS A 191 6.54 12.56 7.92
N TYR A 192 7.53 13.00 7.14
CA TYR A 192 7.77 14.43 6.93
C TYR A 192 6.61 15.15 6.24
N TYR A 193 5.94 14.50 5.27
CA TYR A 193 4.73 15.03 4.67
C TYR A 193 3.61 15.20 5.72
N LYS A 194 3.42 14.22 6.60
CA LYS A 194 2.44 14.29 7.69
C LYS A 194 2.76 15.35 8.76
N LEU A 195 4.02 15.74 8.89
CA LEU A 195 4.50 16.83 9.74
C LEU A 195 4.51 18.20 9.01
N ASP A 196 3.98 18.26 7.79
CA ASP A 196 3.97 19.45 6.93
C ASP A 196 5.37 19.97 6.53
N TYR A 197 6.41 19.15 6.67
CA TYR A 197 7.77 19.44 6.21
C TYR A 197 7.96 18.98 4.77
N TYR A 198 7.20 19.57 3.86
CA TYR A 198 7.10 19.13 2.46
C TYR A 198 8.42 19.23 1.68
N ASP A 199 9.22 20.27 1.90
CA ASP A 199 10.54 20.42 1.27
C ASP A 199 11.47 19.26 1.67
N VAL A 200 11.55 18.96 2.97
CA VAL A 200 12.37 17.85 3.50
C VAL A 200 11.84 16.50 3.02
N SER A 201 10.51 16.32 2.99
CA SER A 201 9.88 15.13 2.42
C SER A 201 10.33 14.91 0.98
N GLN A 202 10.33 15.97 0.17
CA GLN A 202 10.74 15.90 -1.23
C GLN A 202 12.23 15.58 -1.40
N GLU A 203 13.12 16.16 -0.60
CA GLU A 203 14.56 15.86 -0.64
C GLU A 203 14.86 14.39 -0.30
N VAL A 204 14.25 13.87 0.77
CA VAL A 204 14.42 12.47 1.19
C VAL A 204 13.86 11.52 0.13
N LEU A 205 12.68 11.84 -0.41
CA LEU A 205 12.03 11.02 -1.44
C LEU A 205 12.85 10.95 -2.74
N ALA A 206 13.56 12.02 -3.09
CA ALA A 206 14.41 12.09 -4.28
C ALA A 206 15.52 11.02 -4.26
N VAL A 207 16.05 10.66 -3.09
CA VAL A 207 17.05 9.59 -2.94
C VAL A 207 16.51 8.25 -3.47
N TYR A 208 15.25 7.93 -3.17
CA TYR A 208 14.61 6.71 -3.66
C TYR A 208 14.28 6.79 -5.15
N LEU A 209 13.72 7.93 -5.60
CA LEU A 209 13.34 8.14 -7.00
C LEU A 209 14.52 8.16 -7.98
N GLN A 210 15.75 8.44 -7.51
CA GLN A 210 16.95 8.30 -8.35
C GLN A 210 17.18 6.86 -8.82
N GLN A 211 16.79 5.87 -8.01
CA GLN A 211 16.96 4.44 -8.34
C GLN A 211 15.67 3.84 -8.90
N TYR A 212 14.50 4.32 -8.47
CA TYR A 212 13.19 3.81 -8.86
C TYR A 212 12.29 4.93 -9.39
N PRO A 213 12.61 5.52 -10.56
CA PRO A 213 11.92 6.70 -11.09
C PRO A 213 10.46 6.42 -11.51
N ASP A 214 10.09 5.15 -11.64
CA ASP A 214 8.77 4.65 -12.06
C ASP A 214 7.89 4.19 -10.88
N SER A 215 8.35 4.35 -9.63
CA SER A 215 7.58 3.94 -8.46
C SER A 215 6.31 4.77 -8.29
N ALA A 216 5.15 4.13 -8.46
CA ALA A 216 3.84 4.77 -8.32
C ALA A 216 3.62 5.40 -6.93
N ILE A 217 4.07 4.74 -5.87
CA ILE A 217 3.93 5.25 -4.50
C ILE A 217 4.75 6.53 -4.31
N ALA A 218 6.00 6.52 -4.78
CA ALA A 218 6.90 7.67 -4.62
C ALA A 218 6.48 8.83 -5.52
N LEU A 219 6.09 8.59 -6.77
CA LEU A 219 5.59 9.62 -7.67
C LEU A 219 4.29 10.25 -7.14
N ASN A 220 3.39 9.46 -6.56
CA ASN A 220 2.19 9.98 -5.93
C ASN A 220 2.52 10.89 -4.73
N LEU A 221 3.45 10.49 -3.86
CA LEU A 221 3.88 11.34 -2.74
C LEU A 221 4.57 12.62 -3.24
N LYS A 222 5.39 12.53 -4.29
CA LYS A 222 6.02 13.69 -4.93
C LYS A 222 4.97 14.67 -5.46
N ALA A 223 3.91 14.17 -6.10
CA ALA A 223 2.80 14.99 -6.55
C ALA A 223 2.09 15.69 -5.37
N CYS A 224 1.84 14.98 -4.27
CA CYS A 224 1.29 15.58 -3.05
C CYS A 224 2.20 16.67 -2.45
N ASN A 225 3.52 16.46 -2.40
CA ASN A 225 4.49 17.48 -1.99
C ASN A 225 4.40 18.71 -2.91
N HIS A 226 4.41 18.51 -4.22
CA HIS A 226 4.32 19.59 -5.20
C HIS A 226 2.99 20.37 -5.11
N PHE A 227 1.89 19.70 -4.78
CA PHE A 227 0.61 20.35 -4.55
C PHE A 227 0.68 21.33 -3.39
N ARG A 228 1.34 20.92 -2.30
CA ARG A 228 1.49 21.71 -1.07
C ARG A 228 2.50 22.85 -1.22
N LEU A 229 3.60 22.63 -1.91
CA LEU A 229 4.67 23.61 -2.10
C LEU A 229 4.39 24.61 -3.21
N TYR A 230 3.68 24.19 -4.26
CA TYR A 230 3.48 24.98 -5.47
C TYR A 230 1.99 25.14 -5.78
N ASN A 231 1.40 24.20 -6.54
CA ASN A 231 0.01 24.25 -6.99
C ASN A 231 -0.43 22.93 -7.65
N GLY A 232 -1.73 22.84 -7.96
CA GLY A 232 -2.35 21.71 -8.67
C GLY A 232 -1.68 21.32 -9.97
N ARG A 233 -1.32 22.31 -10.81
CA ARG A 233 -0.70 22.04 -12.11
C ARG A 233 0.69 21.42 -11.99
N ALA A 234 1.47 21.85 -11.00
CA ALA A 234 2.77 21.24 -10.69
C ALA A 234 2.60 19.78 -10.24
N ALA A 235 1.61 19.50 -9.38
CA ALA A 235 1.31 18.15 -8.92
C ALA A 235 0.84 17.22 -10.04
N GLU A 236 -0.04 17.69 -10.93
CA GLU A 236 -0.50 16.91 -12.09
C GLU A 236 0.63 16.52 -13.03
N ASN A 237 1.61 17.40 -13.23
CA ASN A 237 2.77 17.09 -14.06
C ASN A 237 3.57 15.90 -13.52
N GLU A 238 3.66 15.76 -12.19
CA GLU A 238 4.35 14.63 -11.55
C GLU A 238 3.59 13.31 -11.69
N LEU A 239 2.27 13.35 -11.87
CA LEU A 239 1.44 12.15 -12.08
C LEU A 239 1.35 11.69 -13.54
N LYS A 240 1.78 12.51 -14.51
CA LYS A 240 1.73 12.14 -15.94
C LYS A 240 2.34 10.77 -16.27
N PRO A 241 3.52 10.40 -15.75
CA PRO A 241 4.11 9.09 -16.03
C PRO A 241 3.21 7.92 -15.60
N LEU A 242 2.43 8.10 -14.53
CA LEU A 242 1.52 7.07 -14.01
C LEU A 242 0.24 6.97 -14.83
N LEU A 243 -0.22 8.08 -15.43
CA LEU A 243 -1.42 8.08 -16.29
C LEU A 243 -1.15 7.46 -17.66
N GLU A 244 0.08 7.57 -18.15
CA GLU A 244 0.51 6.98 -19.42
C GLU A 244 0.76 5.47 -19.30
N GLN A 245 1.07 4.97 -18.10
CA GLN A 245 1.14 3.55 -17.81
C GLN A 245 -0.26 2.92 -17.89
N SER A 246 -0.51 2.23 -19.01
CA SER A 246 -1.80 1.64 -19.32
C SER A 246 -2.09 0.40 -18.45
N GLY A 247 -3.00 0.52 -17.48
CA GLY A 247 -3.52 -0.64 -16.74
C GLY A 247 -4.28 -0.27 -15.47
N ASN A 248 -5.12 -1.18 -14.97
CA ASN A 248 -5.63 -1.14 -13.59
C ASN A 248 -4.48 -1.42 -12.62
N SER A 249 -3.48 -0.54 -12.56
CA SER A 249 -2.40 -0.66 -11.58
C SER A 249 -2.93 -0.38 -10.19
N PHE A 250 -2.30 -0.99 -9.19
CA PHE A 250 -2.52 -0.65 -7.78
C PHE A 250 -2.44 0.87 -7.60
N GLY A 251 -3.48 1.47 -7.00
CA GLY A 251 -3.54 2.91 -6.75
C GLY A 251 -4.16 3.77 -7.86
N HIS A 252 -4.72 3.21 -8.93
CA HIS A 252 -5.41 4.02 -9.97
C HIS A 252 -6.52 4.91 -9.41
N ASP A 253 -7.33 4.37 -8.50
CA ASP A 253 -8.39 5.13 -7.83
C ASP A 253 -7.84 6.25 -6.95
N LEU A 254 -6.69 6.01 -6.30
CA LEU A 254 -5.98 7.03 -5.52
C LEU A 254 -5.42 8.14 -6.41
N ILE A 255 -4.89 7.79 -7.58
CA ILE A 255 -4.40 8.77 -8.57
C ILE A 255 -5.56 9.62 -9.07
N LYS A 256 -6.68 9.01 -9.47
CA LYS A 256 -7.90 9.74 -9.90
C LYS A 256 -8.44 10.65 -8.80
N HIS A 257 -8.51 10.15 -7.57
CA HIS A 257 -8.88 10.95 -6.41
C HIS A 257 -7.97 12.17 -6.28
N ASN A 258 -6.65 11.99 -6.32
CA ASN A 258 -5.70 13.09 -6.18
C ASN A 258 -5.80 14.10 -7.31
N LEU A 259 -6.05 13.67 -8.55
CA LEU A 259 -6.29 14.57 -9.67
C LEU A 259 -7.51 15.47 -9.46
N VAL A 260 -8.60 14.96 -8.90
CA VAL A 260 -9.77 15.79 -8.54
C VAL A 260 -9.36 16.88 -7.56
N VAL A 261 -8.60 16.53 -6.53
CA VAL A 261 -8.11 17.48 -5.53
C VAL A 261 -7.19 18.53 -6.17
N PHE A 262 -6.26 18.10 -7.02
CA PHE A 262 -5.31 18.99 -7.70
C PHE A 262 -6.00 19.95 -8.68
N ARG A 263 -7.10 19.53 -9.30
CA ARG A 263 -7.95 20.36 -10.19
C ARG A 263 -8.99 21.18 -9.46
N GLY A 264 -8.93 21.24 -8.12
CA GLY A 264 -9.86 22.05 -7.32
C GLY A 264 -11.29 21.52 -7.27
N GLY A 265 -11.51 20.23 -7.57
CA GLY A 265 -12.82 19.58 -7.55
C GLY A 265 -13.40 19.26 -8.93
N GLU A 266 -12.68 19.55 -10.02
CA GLU A 266 -13.12 19.15 -11.36
C GLU A 266 -13.32 17.63 -11.45
N GLY A 267 -14.51 17.20 -11.89
CA GLY A 267 -14.87 15.78 -11.96
C GLY A 267 -15.19 15.11 -10.62
N ALA A 268 -15.32 15.88 -9.52
CA ALA A 268 -15.54 15.32 -8.18
C ALA A 268 -16.72 14.36 -8.10
N LEU A 269 -17.88 14.71 -8.65
CA LEU A 269 -19.09 13.87 -8.60
C LEU A 269 -18.98 12.56 -9.41
N GLN A 270 -18.04 12.48 -10.36
CA GLN A 270 -17.80 11.25 -11.13
C GLN A 270 -16.83 10.31 -10.42
N VAL A 271 -15.92 10.85 -9.60
CA VAL A 271 -14.77 10.11 -9.05
C VAL A 271 -14.90 9.88 -7.55
N LEU A 272 -15.28 10.88 -6.76
CA LEU A 272 -15.25 10.79 -5.29
C LEU A 272 -16.35 9.91 -4.67
N PRO A 273 -17.62 9.93 -5.14
CA PRO A 273 -18.69 9.14 -4.51
C PRO A 273 -18.38 7.64 -4.35
N PRO A 274 -17.88 6.90 -5.39
CA PRO A 274 -17.55 5.49 -5.21
C PRO A 274 -16.31 5.24 -4.34
N LEU A 275 -15.55 6.29 -4.00
CA LEU A 275 -14.33 6.19 -3.19
C LEU A 275 -14.55 6.56 -1.72
N VAL A 276 -15.76 7.00 -1.36
CA VAL A 276 -16.16 7.19 0.03
C VAL A 276 -16.00 5.87 0.78
N ASP A 277 -15.34 5.93 1.95
CA ASP A 277 -14.98 4.78 2.80
C ASP A 277 -13.99 3.78 2.18
N VAL A 278 -13.53 4.02 0.95
CA VAL A 278 -12.41 3.30 0.32
C VAL A 278 -11.11 4.08 0.50
N ILE A 279 -11.16 5.40 0.25
CA ILE A 279 -10.07 6.35 0.49
C ILE A 279 -10.50 7.24 1.66
N PRO A 280 -9.73 7.31 2.76
CA PRO A 280 -10.11 8.09 3.95
C PRO A 280 -10.48 9.55 3.62
N GLU A 281 -9.72 10.19 2.73
CA GLU A 281 -9.89 11.59 2.37
C GLU A 281 -11.06 11.85 1.38
N ALA A 282 -11.60 10.82 0.70
CA ALA A 282 -12.60 11.02 -0.35
C ALA A 282 -13.89 11.64 0.17
N ARG A 283 -14.37 11.20 1.34
CA ARG A 283 -15.55 11.77 2.01
C ARG A 283 -15.34 13.26 2.31
N LEU A 284 -14.21 13.61 2.91
CA LEU A 284 -13.89 15.00 3.29
C LEU A 284 -13.75 15.88 2.06
N ASN A 285 -13.09 15.41 1.01
CA ASN A 285 -12.95 16.14 -0.25
C ASN A 285 -14.29 16.36 -0.95
N LEU A 286 -15.20 15.39 -0.88
CA LEU A 286 -16.55 15.54 -1.42
C LEU A 286 -17.39 16.55 -0.61
N VAL A 287 -17.27 16.55 0.72
CA VAL A 287 -17.87 17.58 1.59
C VAL A 287 -17.34 18.97 1.24
N ILE A 288 -16.03 19.12 1.07
CA ILE A 288 -15.41 20.40 0.66
C ILE A 288 -15.92 20.84 -0.72
N TYR A 289 -16.09 19.90 -1.66
CA TYR A 289 -16.67 20.19 -2.97
C TYR A 289 -18.08 20.77 -2.84
N TYR A 290 -18.98 20.12 -2.09
CA TYR A 290 -20.34 20.60 -1.89
C TYR A 290 -20.41 21.96 -1.21
N LEU A 291 -19.58 22.20 -0.20
CA LEU A 291 -19.48 23.51 0.45
C LEU A 291 -19.07 24.62 -0.53
N ARG A 292 -18.18 24.34 -1.48
CA ARG A 292 -17.77 25.31 -2.51
C ARG A 292 -18.86 25.63 -3.53
N GLN A 293 -19.84 24.73 -3.70
CA GLN A 293 -21.01 24.94 -4.55
C GLN A 293 -22.21 25.50 -3.79
N GLU A 294 -22.04 25.89 -2.52
CA GLU A 294 -23.10 26.34 -1.62
C GLU A 294 -24.18 25.26 -1.35
N GLU A 295 -23.88 23.99 -1.63
CA GLU A 295 -24.77 22.84 -1.37
C GLU A 295 -24.57 22.33 0.07
N VAL A 296 -24.91 23.17 1.05
CA VAL A 296 -24.66 22.92 2.48
C VAL A 296 -25.39 21.68 3.01
N GLN A 297 -26.59 21.39 2.51
CA GLN A 297 -27.37 20.22 2.91
C GLN A 297 -26.70 18.90 2.52
N GLU A 298 -26.13 18.84 1.30
CA GLU A 298 -25.41 17.66 0.81
C GLU A 298 -24.09 17.47 1.58
N ALA A 299 -23.37 18.57 1.84
CA ALA A 299 -22.19 18.54 2.71
C ALA A 299 -22.52 18.01 4.12
N TYR A 300 -23.65 18.44 4.70
CA TYR A 300 -24.11 17.98 6.01
C TYR A 300 -24.51 16.50 6.00
N ALA A 301 -25.23 16.05 4.97
CA ALA A 301 -25.65 14.66 4.83
C ALA A 301 -24.46 13.69 4.87
N LEU A 302 -23.31 14.09 4.31
CA LEU A 302 -22.10 13.28 4.28
C LEU A 302 -21.29 13.24 5.58
N ILE A 303 -21.42 14.26 6.43
CA ILE A 303 -20.54 14.43 7.62
C ILE A 303 -21.27 14.33 8.97
N LYS A 304 -22.59 14.38 8.99
CA LYS A 304 -23.39 14.38 10.24
C LYS A 304 -23.05 13.19 11.16
N ASP A 305 -22.88 12.00 10.58
CA ASP A 305 -22.63 10.75 11.30
C ASP A 305 -21.13 10.43 11.41
N LEU A 306 -20.25 11.25 10.83
CA LEU A 306 -18.80 11.08 10.97
C LEU A 306 -18.38 11.41 12.41
N GLU A 307 -17.80 10.47 13.13
CA GLU A 307 -17.11 10.73 14.38
C GLU A 307 -15.68 11.21 14.09
N PRO A 308 -15.35 12.49 14.31
CA PRO A 308 -14.02 13.00 13.98
C PRO A 308 -12.98 12.38 14.92
N ALA A 309 -11.85 11.96 14.36
CA ALA A 309 -10.69 11.43 15.07
C ALA A 309 -9.43 12.29 14.87
N VAL A 310 -9.37 13.08 13.79
CA VAL A 310 -8.23 13.96 13.48
C VAL A 310 -8.65 15.43 13.35
N PRO A 311 -7.74 16.40 13.58
CA PRO A 311 -8.07 17.82 13.57
C PRO A 311 -8.83 18.30 12.33
N GLN A 312 -8.48 17.80 11.15
CA GLN A 312 -9.10 18.18 9.88
C GLN A 312 -10.59 17.80 9.81
N GLU A 313 -10.96 16.65 10.39
CA GLU A 313 -12.35 16.20 10.44
C GLU A 313 -13.17 17.05 11.41
N TYR A 314 -12.60 17.41 12.58
CA TYR A 314 -13.25 18.31 13.54
C TYR A 314 -13.51 19.69 12.92
N ILE A 315 -12.50 20.24 12.24
CA ILE A 315 -12.61 21.53 11.56
C ILE A 315 -13.70 21.48 10.51
N LEU A 316 -13.68 20.48 9.62
CA LEU A 316 -14.64 20.39 8.53
C LEU A 316 -16.07 20.17 9.06
N LYS A 317 -16.26 19.29 10.06
CA LYS A 317 -17.57 19.10 10.68
C LYS A 317 -18.08 20.38 11.34
N GLY A 318 -17.19 21.15 11.99
CA GLY A 318 -17.52 22.46 12.55
C GLY A 318 -17.96 23.47 11.48
N VAL A 319 -17.22 23.57 10.38
CA VAL A 319 -17.53 24.47 9.24
C VAL A 319 -18.90 24.15 8.65
N VAL A 320 -19.19 22.86 8.42
CA VAL A 320 -20.49 22.43 7.86
C VAL A 320 -21.66 22.78 8.80
N ASN A 321 -21.52 22.52 10.11
CA ASN A 321 -22.57 22.85 11.07
C ASN A 321 -22.78 24.37 11.21
N ALA A 322 -21.71 25.17 11.14
CA ALA A 322 -21.80 26.62 11.14
C ALA A 322 -22.52 27.14 9.89
N ALA A 323 -22.17 26.64 8.70
CA ALA A 323 -22.83 26.98 7.44
C ALA A 323 -24.32 26.62 7.47
N LEU A 324 -24.66 25.42 7.95
CA LEU A 324 -26.05 24.96 8.09
C LEU A 324 -26.85 25.86 9.05
N GLY A 325 -26.25 26.22 10.19
CA GLY A 325 -26.87 27.13 11.16
C GLY A 325 -27.14 28.51 10.58
N GLN A 326 -26.23 29.03 9.75
CA GLN A 326 -26.41 30.32 9.07
C GLN A 326 -27.55 30.27 8.05
N GLU A 327 -27.65 29.21 7.25
CA GLU A 327 -28.72 29.01 6.27
C GLU A 327 -30.10 28.95 6.97
N LEU A 328 -30.23 28.13 8.02
CA LEU A 328 -31.48 27.98 8.78
C LEU A 328 -31.85 29.26 9.56
N GLY A 329 -30.87 30.00 10.08
CA GLY A 329 -31.07 31.28 10.74
C GLY A 329 -31.49 32.38 9.77
N SER A 330 -30.97 32.38 8.55
CA SER A 330 -31.38 33.30 7.49
C SER A 330 -32.82 33.07 7.05
N VAL A 331 -33.26 31.80 6.96
CA VAL A 331 -34.66 31.45 6.63
C VAL A 331 -35.65 31.94 7.70
N LYS A 332 -35.29 31.89 8.99
CA LYS A 332 -36.14 32.38 10.08
C LYS A 332 -36.30 33.90 10.12
N ASN A 333 -35.34 34.66 9.58
CA ASN A 333 -35.38 36.13 9.56
C ASN A 333 -35.98 36.70 8.26
N ALA A 334 -36.27 35.86 7.26
CA ALA A 334 -36.86 36.24 5.97
C ALA A 334 -38.39 36.01 5.90
N LEU A 335 -38.99 35.43 6.95
CA LEU A 335 -40.43 35.29 7.17
C LEU A 335 -40.87 36.32 8.22
#